data_AF-A0A4Q3AM02-F1
#
_entry.id   AF-A0A4Q3AM02-F1
#
_cell.length_a   1.000
_cell.length_b   1.000
_cell.length_c   1.000
_cell.angle_alpha   90.00
_cell.angle_beta   90.00
_cell.angle_gamma   90.00
#
_symmetry.space_group_name_H-M   'P 1'
#
loop_
_entity.id
_entity.type
_entity.pdbx_description
1 polymer ?
#
loop_
_entity_poly.entity_id
_entity_poly.type
_entity_poly.pdbx_seq_one_letter_code
_entity_poly.pdbx_strand_id
1 'polypeptide(L)'
;MSAVFGILRRDGAMAAARDLDRMANALAHFARDGCDTVLLGELGLGVCRTVLRAFDLRDVQPVSDPAGHVTLAASVRLDAREPLGAELGIDPDQLAQLPDSALLLQAYLRWGDAFATHLLGDFVIAIWDERRRRLLLVRDHMGQRDLFYHLGEDMLAFAPDIAGLWALADVPRALDDAMLCSALTQEFVAPPGATLFHGIRSLAGGHMLIAEPGRPPVIRCYWEPAADPAHLDRDEAYYVEAYARVLGEAVADRLTGLSHAPGMLLSGGYDSSAIAGLARAPLARSGQRMTAAASVMPPGYSGTIRHA
;
A
#
# COMPACT_ATOMS: atom_id res chain seq x y z
N MET A 1 6.61 4.01 -6.71
CA MET A 1 6.25 3.50 -5.37
C MET A 1 6.88 2.14 -5.22
N SER A 2 7.28 1.73 -4.02
CA SER A 2 7.79 0.37 -3.80
C SER A 2 6.73 -0.71 -4.15
N ALA A 3 7.15 -1.94 -4.33
CA ALA A 3 6.29 -3.10 -4.59
C ALA A 3 6.67 -4.26 -3.65
N VAL A 4 5.68 -4.92 -3.07
CA VAL A 4 5.86 -6.10 -2.21
C VAL A 4 5.28 -7.31 -2.90
N PHE A 5 6.05 -8.38 -2.98
CA PHE A 5 5.66 -9.60 -3.69
C PHE A 5 6.19 -10.83 -2.98
N GLY A 6 5.60 -11.98 -3.28
CA GLY A 6 6.05 -13.23 -2.70
C GLY A 6 5.19 -14.43 -3.04
N ILE A 7 5.64 -15.58 -2.56
CA ILE A 7 5.02 -16.88 -2.78
C ILE A 7 5.12 -17.68 -1.48
N LEU A 8 3.98 -18.18 -1.01
CA LEU A 8 3.88 -19.16 0.05
C LEU A 8 3.53 -20.51 -0.56
N ARG A 9 4.42 -21.50 -0.42
CA ARG A 9 4.14 -22.90 -0.73
C ARG A 9 3.22 -23.50 0.34
N ARG A 10 2.19 -24.22 -0.10
CA ARG A 10 1.13 -24.81 0.75
C ARG A 10 1.17 -26.33 0.77
N ASP A 11 1.91 -26.92 -0.17
CA ASP A 11 2.23 -28.34 -0.30
C ASP A 11 3.39 -28.80 0.61
N GLY A 12 3.99 -27.87 1.36
CA GLY A 12 5.15 -28.12 2.21
C GLY A 12 6.48 -28.11 1.46
N ALA A 13 6.49 -27.76 0.16
CA ALA A 13 7.72 -27.52 -0.57
C ALA A 13 8.40 -26.22 -0.11
N MET A 14 9.70 -26.11 -0.37
CA MET A 14 10.44 -24.87 -0.13
C MET A 14 10.15 -23.87 -1.26
N ALA A 15 10.10 -22.58 -0.92
CA ALA A 15 10.07 -21.53 -1.94
C ALA A 15 11.40 -21.51 -2.71
N ALA A 16 11.34 -21.19 -4.00
CA ALA A 16 12.51 -21.19 -4.87
C ALA A 16 12.92 -19.76 -5.23
N ALA A 17 14.23 -19.46 -5.11
CA ALA A 17 14.79 -18.16 -5.49
C ALA A 17 14.42 -17.76 -6.93
N ARG A 18 14.47 -18.73 -7.86
CA ARG A 18 14.13 -18.52 -9.28
C ARG A 18 12.76 -17.90 -9.49
N ASP A 19 11.79 -18.20 -8.63
CA ASP A 19 10.42 -17.71 -8.78
C ASP A 19 10.35 -16.26 -8.30
N LEU A 20 11.04 -15.92 -7.20
CA LEU A 20 11.21 -14.53 -6.76
C LEU A 20 11.97 -13.68 -7.77
N ASP A 21 13.03 -14.21 -8.39
CA ASP A 21 13.79 -13.51 -9.43
C ASP A 21 12.90 -13.17 -10.64
N ARG A 22 12.04 -14.10 -11.05
CA ARG A 22 11.07 -13.87 -12.13
C ARG A 22 10.08 -12.77 -11.76
N MET A 23 9.53 -12.81 -10.55
CA MET A 23 8.61 -11.77 -10.06
C MET A 23 9.30 -10.41 -9.99
N ALA A 24 10.52 -10.34 -9.44
CA ALA A 24 11.31 -9.12 -9.34
C ALA A 24 11.56 -8.49 -10.72
N ASN A 25 11.93 -9.32 -11.70
CA ASN A 25 12.13 -8.86 -13.08
C ASN A 25 10.86 -8.31 -13.72
N ALA A 26 9.70 -8.97 -13.51
CA ALA A 26 8.42 -8.46 -14.01
C ALA A 26 8.00 -7.15 -13.34
N LEU A 27 8.44 -6.93 -12.09
CA LEU A 27 8.15 -5.75 -11.28
C LEU A 27 9.28 -4.70 -11.33
N ALA A 28 10.24 -4.82 -12.25
CA ALA A 28 11.41 -3.94 -12.33
C ALA A 28 11.04 -2.45 -12.52
N HIS A 29 9.85 -2.16 -13.03
CA HIS A 29 9.35 -0.79 -13.16
C HIS A 29 9.04 -0.11 -11.81
N PHE A 30 8.87 -0.87 -10.73
CA PHE A 30 8.80 -0.35 -9.35
C PHE A 30 10.18 -0.21 -8.69
N ALA A 31 11.20 -0.89 -9.24
CA ALA A 31 12.52 -1.11 -8.64
C ALA A 31 13.53 0.03 -8.85
N ARG A 32 13.07 1.29 -8.73
CA ARG A 32 13.93 2.47 -8.97
C ARG A 32 15.21 2.44 -8.15
N ASP A 33 15.12 1.94 -6.91
CA ASP A 33 16.22 1.91 -5.94
C ASP A 33 16.64 0.47 -5.58
N GLY A 34 16.31 -0.50 -6.45
CA GLY A 34 16.67 -1.91 -6.31
C GLY A 34 15.52 -2.81 -5.87
N CYS A 35 15.77 -4.13 -5.89
CA CYS A 35 14.91 -5.13 -5.27
C CYS A 35 15.73 -6.06 -4.40
N ASP A 36 15.14 -6.47 -3.28
CA ASP A 36 15.74 -7.37 -2.32
C ASP A 36 14.75 -8.52 -2.05
N THR A 37 15.27 -9.73 -1.81
CA THR A 37 14.46 -10.93 -1.58
C THR A 37 15.02 -11.79 -0.45
N VAL A 38 14.16 -12.59 0.18
CA VAL A 38 14.52 -13.54 1.23
C VAL A 38 13.71 -14.83 1.06
N LEU A 39 14.34 -15.96 1.38
CA LEU A 39 13.69 -17.27 1.48
C LEU A 39 13.61 -17.69 2.95
N LEU A 40 12.41 -18.03 3.40
CA LEU A 40 12.05 -18.38 4.77
C LEU A 40 11.32 -19.73 4.77
N GLY A 41 12.00 -20.77 4.29
CA GLY A 41 11.39 -22.09 4.14
C GLY A 41 10.41 -22.15 2.97
N GLU A 42 9.13 -22.34 3.28
CA GLU A 42 8.01 -22.35 2.32
C GLU A 42 7.61 -20.97 1.81
N LEU A 43 8.06 -19.90 2.45
CA LEU A 43 7.81 -18.53 2.02
C LEU A 43 9.01 -17.95 1.28
N GLY A 44 8.76 -17.38 0.12
CA GLY A 44 9.65 -16.42 -0.52
C GLY A 44 9.03 -15.03 -0.46
N LEU A 45 9.79 -14.03 -0.04
CA LEU A 45 9.33 -12.66 0.13
C LEU A 45 10.30 -11.68 -0.55
N GLY A 46 9.77 -10.67 -1.20
CA GLY A 46 10.56 -9.67 -1.91
C GLY A 46 9.94 -8.29 -1.89
N VAL A 47 10.82 -7.30 -2.10
CA VAL A 47 10.45 -5.90 -2.16
C VAL A 47 11.28 -5.20 -3.23
N CYS A 48 10.61 -4.50 -4.14
CA CYS A 48 11.25 -3.55 -5.04
C CYS A 48 11.05 -2.15 -4.47
N ARG A 49 12.12 -1.39 -4.28
CA ARG A 49 12.14 -0.18 -3.47
C ARG A 49 12.08 1.09 -4.34
N THR A 50 11.34 2.07 -3.84
CA THR A 50 11.40 3.46 -4.29
C THR A 50 11.59 4.36 -3.07
N VAL A 51 12.66 5.14 -3.03
CA VAL A 51 12.97 6.12 -1.98
C VAL A 51 12.12 7.38 -2.20
N LEU A 52 11.23 7.68 -1.25
CA LEU A 52 10.37 8.87 -1.29
C LEU A 52 10.74 9.90 -0.22
N ARG A 53 11.18 9.43 0.96
CA ARG A 53 11.61 10.25 2.09
C ARG A 53 13.06 9.99 2.46
N ALA A 54 13.67 10.93 3.16
CA ALA A 54 15.09 10.88 3.51
C ALA A 54 15.46 9.64 4.33
N PHE A 55 14.61 9.21 5.26
CA PHE A 55 14.86 8.00 6.06
C PHE A 55 14.67 6.69 5.27
N ASP A 56 13.98 6.72 4.11
CA ASP A 56 13.84 5.52 3.26
C ASP A 56 15.20 5.06 2.72
N LEU A 57 16.20 5.96 2.65
CA LEU A 57 17.58 5.61 2.31
C LEU A 57 18.24 4.64 3.29
N ARG A 58 17.71 4.57 4.53
CA ARG A 58 18.16 3.65 5.58
C ARG A 58 17.32 2.39 5.63
N ASP A 59 16.28 2.30 4.80
CA ASP A 59 15.35 1.19 4.81
C ASP A 59 15.96 -0.03 4.12
N VAL A 60 16.16 -1.09 4.92
CA VAL A 60 16.63 -2.39 4.46
C VAL A 60 15.48 -3.36 4.67
N GLN A 61 14.90 -3.80 3.57
CA GLN A 61 13.76 -4.70 3.57
C GLN A 61 14.09 -5.97 2.77
N PRO A 62 13.48 -7.13 3.10
CA PRO A 62 12.57 -7.35 4.22
C PRO A 62 13.22 -7.15 5.60
N VAL A 63 12.52 -6.48 6.51
CA VAL A 63 12.99 -6.22 7.88
C VAL A 63 12.65 -7.41 8.76
N SER A 64 13.58 -7.84 9.63
CA SER A 64 13.36 -9.00 10.50
C SER A 64 13.66 -8.69 11.96
N ASP A 65 12.86 -9.27 12.86
CA ASP A 65 13.13 -9.34 14.29
C ASP A 65 13.40 -10.80 14.69
N PRO A 66 14.68 -11.18 14.92
CA PRO A 66 15.04 -12.54 15.28
C PRO A 66 14.46 -13.01 16.63
N ALA A 67 14.23 -12.09 17.57
CA ALA A 67 13.68 -12.45 18.89
C ALA A 67 12.18 -12.78 18.82
N GLY A 68 11.43 -12.01 18.03
CA GLY A 68 10.02 -12.24 17.74
C GLY A 68 9.79 -13.35 16.69
N HIS A 69 10.81 -13.70 15.92
CA HIS A 69 10.72 -14.60 14.76
C HIS A 69 9.74 -14.10 13.70
N VAL A 70 9.87 -12.82 13.37
CA VAL A 70 9.00 -12.12 12.42
C VAL A 70 9.84 -11.48 11.32
N THR A 71 9.44 -11.69 10.07
CA THR A 71 9.97 -10.97 8.91
C THR A 71 8.85 -10.22 8.21
N LEU A 72 9.10 -8.97 7.82
CA LEU A 72 8.13 -8.08 7.22
C LEU A 72 8.69 -7.43 5.96
N ALA A 73 7.90 -7.38 4.90
CA ALA A 73 8.14 -6.53 3.73
C ALA A 73 6.92 -5.64 3.51
N ALA A 74 7.17 -4.37 3.21
CA ALA A 74 6.12 -3.38 3.06
C ALA A 74 6.41 -2.39 1.93
N SER A 75 5.36 -2.13 1.14
CA SER A 75 5.26 -0.97 0.29
C SER A 75 4.43 0.03 1.06
N VAL A 76 5.08 0.97 1.75
CA VAL A 76 4.44 1.76 2.80
C VAL A 76 4.80 3.24 2.71
N ARG A 77 3.83 4.07 3.07
CA ARG A 77 4.02 5.45 3.52
C ARG A 77 3.06 5.67 4.70
N LEU A 78 3.60 5.71 5.91
CA LEU A 78 2.86 6.04 7.12
C LEU A 78 2.67 7.55 7.23
N ASP A 79 1.42 7.89 7.49
CA ASP A 79 0.95 9.18 7.97
C ASP A 79 0.92 9.19 9.50
N ALA A 80 0.78 10.38 10.12
CA ALA A 80 0.61 10.57 11.55
C ALA A 80 1.64 9.81 12.41
N ARG A 81 2.91 9.83 11.98
CA ARG A 81 3.99 9.04 12.60
C ARG A 81 4.24 9.43 14.07
N GLU A 82 4.12 10.71 14.41
CA GLU A 82 4.37 11.21 15.77
C GLU A 82 3.43 10.58 16.82
N PRO A 83 2.09 10.62 16.65
CA PRO A 83 1.16 9.87 17.51
C PRO A 83 1.49 8.37 17.62
N LEU A 84 1.76 7.70 16.48
CA LEU A 84 2.08 6.27 16.46
C LEU A 84 3.37 5.97 17.23
N GLY A 85 4.41 6.78 17.05
CA GLY A 85 5.66 6.66 17.78
C GLY A 85 5.48 6.87 19.28
N ALA A 86 4.67 7.84 19.69
CA ALA A 86 4.34 8.08 21.09
C ALA A 86 3.59 6.89 21.71
N GLU A 87 2.60 6.33 21.00
CA GLU A 87 1.92 5.10 21.44
C GLU A 87 2.92 3.97 21.63
N LEU A 88 3.87 3.80 20.70
CA LEU A 88 4.92 2.78 20.74
C LEU A 88 6.03 3.04 21.78
N GLY A 89 6.09 4.24 22.37
CA GLY A 89 7.14 4.62 23.31
C GLY A 89 8.49 4.88 22.64
N ILE A 90 8.49 5.31 21.38
CA ILE A 90 9.69 5.63 20.60
C ILE A 90 10.01 7.11 20.78
N ASP A 91 11.25 7.41 21.13
CA ASP A 91 11.74 8.79 21.27
C ASP A 91 11.60 9.57 19.95
N PRO A 92 11.20 10.87 19.97
CA PRO A 92 11.02 11.66 18.75
C PRO A 92 12.26 11.74 17.83
N ASP A 93 13.47 11.81 18.38
CA ASP A 93 14.70 11.88 17.59
C ASP A 93 14.99 10.54 16.93
N GLN A 94 14.72 9.43 17.64
CA GLN A 94 14.79 8.09 17.07
C GLN A 94 13.74 7.89 15.98
N LEU A 95 12.49 8.30 16.24
CA LEU A 95 11.38 8.21 15.30
C LEU A 95 11.68 8.97 14.00
N ALA A 96 12.31 10.15 14.07
CA ALA A 96 12.65 10.96 12.90
C ALA A 96 13.59 10.24 11.91
N GLN A 97 14.36 9.26 12.37
CA GLN A 97 15.30 8.49 11.55
C GLN A 97 14.81 7.06 11.22
N LEU A 98 13.71 6.62 11.83
CA LEU A 98 13.23 5.26 11.71
C LEU A 98 12.48 5.05 10.37
N PRO A 99 12.86 4.06 9.54
CA PRO A 99 12.07 3.72 8.36
C PRO A 99 10.67 3.23 8.74
N ASP A 100 9.69 3.44 7.84
CA ASP A 100 8.32 2.99 8.08
C ASP A 100 8.22 1.47 8.29
N SER A 101 9.00 0.68 7.54
CA SER A 101 9.03 -0.79 7.67
C SER A 101 9.39 -1.23 9.09
N ALA A 102 10.36 -0.54 9.72
CA ALA A 102 10.79 -0.80 11.08
C ALA A 102 9.74 -0.33 12.10
N LEU A 103 9.11 0.83 11.87
CA LEU A 103 8.00 1.30 12.71
C LEU A 103 6.80 0.35 12.66
N LEU A 104 6.46 -0.17 11.47
CA LEU A 104 5.45 -1.20 11.26
C LEU A 104 5.77 -2.48 12.02
N LEU A 105 7.04 -2.93 11.97
CA LEU A 105 7.47 -4.11 12.71
C LEU A 105 7.27 -3.93 14.21
N GLN A 106 7.62 -2.77 14.78
CA GLN A 106 7.36 -2.47 16.19
C GLN A 106 5.85 -2.47 16.51
N ALA A 107 5.03 -1.90 15.64
CA ALA A 107 3.57 -1.94 15.78
C ALA A 107 3.02 -3.37 15.81
N TYR A 108 3.47 -4.22 14.88
CA TYR A 108 3.06 -5.63 14.85
C TYR A 108 3.54 -6.41 16.08
N LEU A 109 4.79 -6.22 16.52
CA LEU A 109 5.30 -6.89 17.72
C LEU A 109 4.52 -6.51 18.98
N ARG A 110 4.03 -5.26 19.05
CA ARG A 110 3.25 -4.76 20.18
C ARG A 110 1.79 -5.22 20.18
N TRP A 111 1.11 -5.11 19.05
CA TRP A 111 -0.35 -5.28 18.97
C TRP A 111 -0.80 -6.54 18.23
N GLY A 112 0.13 -7.31 17.65
CA GLY A 112 -0.17 -8.48 16.85
C GLY A 112 -1.13 -8.14 15.72
N ASP A 113 -2.16 -8.96 15.53
CA ASP A 113 -3.17 -8.80 14.47
C ASP A 113 -3.94 -7.48 14.49
N ALA A 114 -3.99 -6.79 15.64
CA ALA A 114 -4.67 -5.51 15.76
C ALA A 114 -3.82 -4.34 15.25
N PHE A 115 -2.53 -4.53 14.96
CA PHE A 115 -1.62 -3.43 14.61
C PHE A 115 -2.14 -2.53 13.48
N ALA A 116 -2.82 -3.11 12.49
CA ALA A 116 -3.32 -2.40 11.32
C ALA A 116 -4.35 -1.31 11.67
N THR A 117 -5.08 -1.44 12.79
CA THR A 117 -6.06 -0.44 13.23
C THR A 117 -5.41 0.81 13.84
N HIS A 118 -4.11 0.77 14.12
CA HIS A 118 -3.32 1.90 14.65
C HIS A 118 -2.59 2.68 13.54
N LEU A 119 -2.62 2.19 12.30
CA LEU A 119 -1.85 2.77 11.21
C LEU A 119 -2.68 3.83 10.49
N LEU A 120 -2.01 4.86 10.00
CA LEU A 120 -2.55 5.78 9.01
C LEU A 120 -1.57 5.86 7.83
N GLY A 121 -2.11 5.99 6.62
CA GLY A 121 -1.33 6.11 5.39
C GLY A 121 -1.59 4.98 4.39
N ASP A 122 -0.69 4.89 3.41
CA ASP A 122 -0.83 4.04 2.23
C ASP A 122 0.10 2.85 2.34
N PHE A 123 -0.42 1.63 2.37
CA PHE A 123 0.41 0.45 2.60
C PHE A 123 -0.12 -0.86 2.02
N VAL A 124 0.83 -1.68 1.60
CA VAL A 124 0.70 -3.12 1.45
C VAL A 124 1.79 -3.76 2.28
N ILE A 125 1.42 -4.64 3.19
CA ILE A 125 2.33 -5.26 4.18
C ILE A 125 2.21 -6.77 4.05
N ALA A 126 3.35 -7.44 3.98
CA ALA A 126 3.45 -8.90 4.08
C ALA A 126 4.29 -9.24 5.31
N ILE A 127 3.71 -9.99 6.24
CA ILE A 127 4.35 -10.41 7.50
C ILE A 127 4.40 -11.92 7.53
N TRP A 128 5.58 -12.46 7.77
CA TRP A 128 5.80 -13.85 8.11
C TRP A 128 6.08 -13.98 9.60
N ASP A 129 5.20 -14.69 10.29
CA ASP A 129 5.38 -15.10 11.67
C ASP A 129 5.81 -16.57 11.68
N GLU A 130 7.10 -16.82 11.90
CA GLU A 130 7.66 -18.18 11.81
C GLU A 130 7.13 -19.09 12.93
N ARG A 131 6.86 -18.52 14.12
CA ARG A 131 6.35 -19.28 15.27
C ARG A 131 4.97 -19.85 15.01
N ARG A 132 4.15 -19.10 14.29
CA ARG A 132 2.81 -19.50 13.87
C ARG A 132 2.79 -20.14 12.47
N ARG A 133 3.93 -20.12 11.75
CA ARG A 133 4.03 -20.42 10.31
C ARG A 133 2.92 -19.72 9.53
N ARG A 134 2.80 -18.41 9.72
CA ARG A 134 1.64 -17.64 9.28
C ARG A 134 2.08 -16.49 8.40
N LEU A 135 1.48 -16.40 7.21
CA LEU A 135 1.58 -15.24 6.34
C LEU A 135 0.36 -14.34 6.58
N LEU A 136 0.62 -13.07 6.85
CA LEU A 136 -0.38 -12.02 6.91
C LEU A 136 -0.11 -11.01 5.80
N LEU A 137 -1.06 -10.84 4.89
CA LEU A 137 -1.08 -9.77 3.90
C LEU A 137 -2.09 -8.72 4.33
N VAL A 138 -1.70 -7.45 4.38
CA VAL A 138 -2.57 -6.35 4.80
C VAL A 138 -2.54 -5.25 3.75
N ARG A 139 -3.72 -4.78 3.32
CA ARG A 139 -3.87 -3.65 2.41
C ARG A 139 -4.53 -2.48 3.15
N ASP A 140 -4.06 -1.28 2.89
CA ASP A 140 -4.52 -0.05 3.55
C ASP A 140 -6.03 0.19 3.46
N HIS A 141 -6.51 1.05 4.36
CA HIS A 141 -7.91 1.42 4.59
C HIS A 141 -8.73 1.57 3.30
N MET A 142 -8.22 2.34 2.34
CA MET A 142 -8.95 2.72 1.13
C MET A 142 -8.42 2.00 -0.12
N GLY A 143 -7.47 1.07 0.04
CA GLY A 143 -6.84 0.36 -1.06
C GLY A 143 -6.01 1.25 -1.99
N GLN A 144 -5.37 2.30 -1.47
CA GLN A 144 -4.53 3.22 -2.24
C GLN A 144 -3.37 2.52 -2.96
N ARG A 145 -2.86 1.43 -2.38
CA ARG A 145 -1.88 0.55 -3.03
C ARG A 145 -2.52 -0.76 -3.44
N ASP A 146 -2.26 -1.20 -4.67
CA ASP A 146 -2.78 -2.46 -5.16
C ASP A 146 -2.09 -3.67 -4.53
N LEU A 147 -2.88 -4.72 -4.29
CA LEU A 147 -2.41 -6.04 -3.93
C LEU A 147 -3.30 -7.09 -4.58
N PHE A 148 -2.73 -7.78 -5.55
CA PHE A 148 -3.32 -8.94 -6.20
C PHE A 148 -2.74 -10.21 -5.62
N TYR A 149 -3.54 -11.27 -5.62
CA TYR A 149 -3.09 -12.59 -5.21
C TYR A 149 -3.72 -13.68 -6.07
N HIS A 150 -2.98 -14.77 -6.20
CA HIS A 150 -3.44 -16.02 -6.77
C HIS A 150 -3.39 -17.10 -5.68
N LEU A 151 -4.52 -17.78 -5.46
CA LEU A 151 -4.60 -18.94 -4.59
C LEU A 151 -4.79 -20.18 -5.46
N GLY A 152 -3.71 -20.91 -5.70
CA GLY A 152 -3.70 -22.21 -6.34
C GLY A 152 -3.84 -23.34 -5.32
N GLU A 153 -3.76 -24.58 -5.81
CA GLU A 153 -3.76 -25.77 -4.97
C GLU A 153 -2.54 -25.78 -4.03
N ASP A 154 -1.35 -25.57 -4.58
CA ASP A 154 -0.08 -25.73 -3.87
C ASP A 154 0.59 -24.42 -3.46
N MET A 155 0.03 -23.26 -3.83
CA MET A 155 0.66 -21.98 -3.56
C MET A 155 -0.33 -20.83 -3.39
N LEU A 156 0.10 -19.85 -2.59
CA LEU A 156 -0.45 -18.50 -2.57
C LEU A 156 0.64 -17.55 -3.05
N ALA A 157 0.42 -16.88 -4.18
CA ALA A 157 1.31 -15.82 -4.67
C ALA A 157 0.63 -14.45 -4.56
N PHE A 158 1.41 -13.41 -4.33
CA PHE A 158 0.92 -12.04 -4.23
C PHE A 158 1.90 -11.04 -4.84
N ALA A 159 1.37 -9.97 -5.41
CA ALA A 159 2.12 -8.86 -6.01
C ALA A 159 1.21 -7.64 -6.18
N PRO A 160 1.74 -6.41 -6.30
CA PRO A 160 0.90 -5.23 -6.52
C PRO A 160 0.47 -5.07 -7.98
N ASP A 161 1.04 -5.87 -8.89
CA ASP A 161 0.74 -5.90 -10.31
C ASP A 161 0.60 -7.36 -10.76
N ILE A 162 -0.40 -7.61 -11.60
CA ILE A 162 -0.70 -8.91 -12.20
C ILE A 162 0.50 -9.46 -13.00
N ALA A 163 1.33 -8.59 -13.60
CA ALA A 163 2.56 -8.99 -14.27
C ALA A 163 3.50 -9.77 -13.32
N GLY A 164 3.55 -9.39 -12.04
CA GLY A 164 4.30 -10.10 -11.01
C GLY A 164 3.77 -11.51 -10.77
N LEU A 165 2.45 -11.70 -10.77
CA LEU A 165 1.84 -13.03 -10.63
C LEU A 165 2.07 -13.89 -11.87
N TRP A 166 1.87 -13.32 -13.06
CA TRP A 166 2.08 -14.03 -14.32
C TRP A 166 3.53 -14.41 -14.59
N ALA A 167 4.50 -13.84 -13.87
CA ALA A 167 5.88 -14.32 -13.91
C ALA A 167 6.01 -15.80 -13.47
N LEU A 168 5.00 -16.33 -12.78
CA LEU A 168 4.91 -17.71 -12.31
C LEU A 168 4.12 -18.56 -13.32
N ALA A 169 4.65 -19.73 -13.65
CA ALA A 169 4.08 -20.61 -14.67
C ALA A 169 2.70 -21.16 -14.27
N ASP A 170 2.49 -21.38 -12.97
CA ASP A 170 1.27 -22.00 -12.44
C ASP A 170 0.11 -21.01 -12.27
N VAL A 171 0.34 -19.70 -12.50
CA VAL A 171 -0.71 -18.68 -12.45
C VAL A 171 -1.44 -18.62 -13.80
N PRO A 172 -2.78 -18.82 -13.84
CA PRO A 172 -3.53 -18.77 -15.07
C PRO A 172 -3.44 -17.41 -15.79
N ARG A 173 -3.29 -17.48 -17.11
CA ARG A 173 -3.32 -16.31 -18.02
C ARG A 173 -4.59 -16.34 -18.89
N ALA A 174 -5.74 -16.43 -18.24
CA ALA A 174 -7.04 -16.46 -18.90
C ALA A 174 -7.90 -15.32 -18.39
N LEU A 175 -8.71 -14.74 -19.27
CA LEU A 175 -9.77 -13.82 -18.86
C LEU A 175 -10.88 -14.61 -18.17
N ASP A 176 -11.55 -13.96 -17.24
CA ASP A 176 -12.82 -14.45 -16.71
C ASP A 176 -13.95 -13.90 -17.61
N ASP A 177 -14.58 -14.79 -18.39
CA ASP A 177 -15.60 -14.41 -19.37
C ASP A 177 -16.79 -13.68 -18.73
N ALA A 178 -17.17 -14.05 -17.50
CA ALA A 178 -18.25 -13.38 -16.78
C ALA A 178 -17.85 -11.96 -16.39
N MET A 179 -16.61 -11.77 -15.93
CA MET A 179 -16.05 -10.46 -15.59
C MET A 179 -15.83 -9.59 -16.83
N LEU A 180 -15.40 -10.17 -17.95
CA LEU A 180 -15.27 -9.47 -19.21
C LEU A 180 -16.63 -9.00 -19.74
N CYS A 181 -17.63 -9.89 -19.74
CA CYS A 181 -19.00 -9.55 -20.13
C CYS A 181 -19.56 -8.43 -19.25
N SER A 182 -19.37 -8.54 -17.94
CA SER A 182 -19.71 -7.49 -16.97
C SER A 182 -19.10 -6.13 -17.32
N ALA A 183 -17.79 -6.10 -17.56
CA ALA A 183 -17.07 -4.86 -17.83
C ALA A 183 -17.52 -4.21 -19.15
N LEU A 184 -17.80 -5.01 -20.18
CA LEU A 184 -18.23 -4.52 -21.49
C LEU A 184 -19.69 -4.04 -21.49
N THR A 185 -20.55 -4.66 -20.68
CA THR A 185 -21.98 -4.30 -20.59
C THR A 185 -22.24 -3.17 -19.60
N GLN A 186 -21.31 -2.87 -18.69
CA GLN A 186 -21.50 -1.94 -17.56
C GLN A 186 -22.68 -2.32 -16.63
N GLU A 187 -23.21 -3.53 -16.76
CA GLU A 187 -24.45 -3.95 -16.07
C GLU A 187 -24.18 -4.73 -14.78
N PHE A 188 -22.95 -5.14 -14.52
CA PHE A 188 -22.63 -6.04 -13.40
C PHE A 188 -21.64 -5.42 -12.42
N VAL A 189 -22.03 -5.48 -11.15
CA VAL A 189 -21.20 -5.10 -10.01
C VAL A 189 -20.24 -6.26 -9.75
N ALA A 190 -18.95 -6.05 -10.06
CA ALA A 190 -17.90 -7.00 -9.75
C ALA A 190 -17.98 -7.43 -8.27
N PRO A 191 -17.97 -8.75 -7.95
CA PRO A 191 -17.85 -9.21 -6.59
C PRO A 191 -16.63 -8.58 -5.91
N PRO A 192 -16.68 -8.30 -4.60
CA PRO A 192 -15.53 -7.75 -3.89
C PRO A 192 -14.25 -8.56 -4.15
N GLY A 193 -13.23 -7.85 -4.65
CA GLY A 193 -11.93 -8.42 -4.98
C GLY A 193 -11.86 -9.25 -6.27
N ALA A 194 -12.90 -9.27 -7.11
CA ALA A 194 -12.82 -9.88 -8.44
C ALA A 194 -11.90 -9.07 -9.37
N THR A 195 -11.26 -9.73 -10.32
CA THR A 195 -10.50 -9.11 -11.40
C THR A 195 -11.00 -9.60 -12.75
N LEU A 196 -10.53 -9.01 -13.85
CA LEU A 196 -10.82 -9.50 -15.21
C LEU A 196 -10.15 -10.86 -15.52
N PHE A 197 -9.33 -11.39 -14.61
CA PHE A 197 -8.50 -12.56 -14.87
C PHE A 197 -8.89 -13.72 -13.97
N HIS A 198 -9.06 -14.89 -14.60
CA HIS A 198 -9.40 -16.12 -13.92
C HIS A 198 -8.31 -16.49 -12.90
N GLY A 199 -8.73 -16.80 -11.67
CA GLY A 199 -7.83 -17.23 -10.60
C GLY A 199 -7.01 -16.11 -9.96
N ILE A 200 -7.16 -14.85 -10.36
CA ILE A 200 -6.49 -13.70 -9.74
C ILE A 200 -7.52 -12.83 -9.05
N ARG A 201 -7.26 -12.49 -7.79
CA ARG A 201 -8.13 -11.66 -6.97
C ARG A 201 -7.37 -10.43 -6.46
N SER A 202 -8.09 -9.34 -6.23
CA SER A 202 -7.58 -8.17 -5.55
C SER A 202 -7.98 -8.22 -4.07
N LEU A 203 -7.05 -8.02 -3.15
CA LEU A 203 -7.40 -7.86 -1.73
C LEU A 203 -8.08 -6.50 -1.57
N ALA A 204 -9.26 -6.44 -0.95
CA ALA A 204 -9.95 -5.18 -0.74
C ALA A 204 -9.19 -4.26 0.23
N GLY A 205 -9.37 -2.93 0.11
CA GLY A 205 -8.88 -1.98 1.11
C GLY A 205 -9.50 -2.24 2.49
N GLY A 206 -8.76 -1.99 3.56
CA GLY A 206 -9.21 -2.23 4.94
C GLY A 206 -9.30 -3.72 5.30
N HIS A 207 -8.70 -4.61 4.49
CA HIS A 207 -8.71 -6.04 4.71
C HIS A 207 -7.31 -6.62 4.86
N MET A 208 -7.27 -7.77 5.55
CA MET A 208 -6.10 -8.62 5.64
C MET A 208 -6.43 -10.05 5.18
N LEU A 209 -5.48 -10.70 4.52
CA LEU A 209 -5.51 -12.12 4.18
C LEU A 209 -4.53 -12.86 5.08
N ILE A 210 -5.03 -13.91 5.73
CA ILE A 210 -4.28 -14.77 6.64
C ILE A 210 -4.14 -16.14 6.01
N ALA A 211 -2.91 -16.61 5.83
CA ALA A 211 -2.64 -17.96 5.32
C ALA A 211 -1.80 -18.75 6.33
N GLU A 212 -2.29 -19.94 6.67
CA GLU A 212 -1.69 -20.88 7.62
C GLU A 212 -1.64 -22.29 7.00
N PRO A 213 -0.64 -23.13 7.34
CA PRO A 213 -0.55 -24.50 6.90
C PRO A 213 -1.81 -25.32 7.22
N GLY A 214 -2.24 -26.13 6.25
CA GLY A 214 -3.38 -27.03 6.42
C GLY A 214 -4.75 -26.35 6.54
N ARG A 215 -4.83 -25.04 6.33
CA ARG A 215 -6.08 -24.28 6.41
C ARG A 215 -6.33 -23.49 5.11
N PRO A 216 -7.60 -23.29 4.73
CA PRO A 216 -7.95 -22.28 3.73
C PRO A 216 -7.56 -20.89 4.23
N PRO A 217 -7.04 -20.00 3.35
CA PRO A 217 -6.80 -18.62 3.74
C PRO A 217 -8.09 -17.92 4.17
N VAL A 218 -7.97 -17.05 5.19
CA VAL A 218 -9.08 -16.28 5.75
C VAL A 218 -8.87 -14.81 5.40
N ILE A 219 -9.91 -14.15 4.91
CA ILE A 219 -9.92 -12.70 4.71
C ILE A 219 -10.71 -12.06 5.85
N ARG A 220 -10.13 -11.04 6.49
CA ARG A 220 -10.74 -10.31 7.59
C ARG A 220 -10.74 -8.81 7.27
N CYS A 221 -11.91 -8.19 7.37
CA CYS A 221 -12.03 -6.73 7.40
C CYS A 221 -11.53 -6.23 8.77
N TYR A 222 -10.57 -5.31 8.77
CA TYR A 222 -10.09 -4.63 9.98
C TYR A 222 -10.53 -3.17 10.03
N TRP A 223 -10.98 -2.60 8.90
CA TRP A 223 -11.45 -1.24 8.82
C TRP A 223 -12.50 -1.08 7.72
N GLU A 224 -13.51 -0.27 8.02
CA GLU A 224 -14.49 0.22 7.07
C GLU A 224 -14.76 1.70 7.32
N PRO A 225 -15.14 2.48 6.30
CA PRO A 225 -15.51 3.88 6.48
C PRO A 225 -16.69 3.98 7.45
N ALA A 226 -16.52 4.70 8.55
CA ALA A 226 -17.57 4.98 9.52
C ALA A 226 -17.54 6.47 9.89
N ALA A 227 -18.72 7.06 10.08
CA ALA A 227 -18.81 8.39 10.65
C ALA A 227 -18.36 8.34 12.10
N ASP A 228 -17.42 9.21 12.48
CA ASP A 228 -17.04 9.38 13.87
C ASP A 228 -18.14 10.18 14.60
N PRO A 229 -18.81 9.59 15.62
CA PRO A 229 -19.86 10.26 16.37
C PRO A 229 -19.45 11.60 16.98
N ALA A 230 -18.16 11.82 17.27
CA ALA A 230 -17.66 13.07 17.80
C ALA A 230 -17.87 14.27 16.86
N HIS A 231 -18.04 14.01 15.56
CA HIS A 231 -18.23 15.00 14.51
C HIS A 231 -19.70 15.16 14.09
N LEU A 232 -20.65 14.46 14.70
CA LEU A 232 -22.08 14.57 14.36
C LEU A 232 -22.75 15.78 15.03
N ASP A 233 -23.82 16.28 14.40
CA ASP A 233 -24.69 17.35 14.90
C ASP A 233 -23.95 18.66 15.28
N ARG A 234 -22.95 19.03 14.47
CA ARG A 234 -22.19 20.27 14.64
C ARG A 234 -22.69 21.36 13.69
N ASP A 235 -22.31 22.60 13.96
CA ASP A 235 -22.65 23.71 13.08
C ASP A 235 -21.73 23.78 11.84
N GLU A 236 -22.13 24.58 10.86
CA GLU A 236 -21.36 24.76 9.62
C GLU A 236 -19.95 25.30 9.89
N ALA A 237 -19.81 26.23 10.84
CA ALA A 237 -18.53 26.82 11.20
C ALA A 237 -17.52 25.76 11.68
N TYR A 238 -17.99 24.83 12.52
CA TYR A 238 -17.20 23.68 12.96
C TYR A 238 -16.73 22.81 11.78
N TYR A 239 -17.63 22.46 10.84
CA TYR A 239 -17.26 21.59 9.72
C TYR A 239 -16.25 22.25 8.78
N VAL A 240 -16.38 23.55 8.54
CA VAL A 240 -15.41 24.31 7.74
C VAL A 240 -14.03 24.30 8.41
N GLU A 241 -13.97 24.57 9.72
CA GLU A 241 -12.72 24.55 10.48
C GLU A 241 -12.11 23.14 10.54
N ALA A 242 -12.92 22.13 10.84
CA ALA A 242 -12.48 20.74 10.93
C ALA A 242 -11.95 20.23 9.59
N TYR A 243 -12.64 20.52 8.48
CA TYR A 243 -12.20 20.16 7.14
C TYR A 243 -10.87 20.85 6.78
N ALA A 244 -10.78 22.17 6.99
CA ALA A 244 -9.56 22.91 6.70
C ALA A 244 -8.37 22.41 7.52
N ARG A 245 -8.59 22.07 8.80
CA ARG A 245 -7.58 21.50 9.69
C ARG A 245 -7.13 20.11 9.22
N VAL A 246 -8.06 19.16 9.05
CA VAL A 246 -7.74 17.77 8.68
C VAL A 246 -7.10 17.71 7.29
N LEU A 247 -7.61 18.46 6.31
CA LEU A 247 -7.00 18.52 4.99
C LEU A 247 -5.61 19.16 5.05
N GLY A 248 -5.44 20.22 5.85
CA GLY A 248 -4.14 20.86 6.07
C GLY A 248 -3.11 19.92 6.70
N GLU A 249 -3.51 19.14 7.70
CA GLU A 249 -2.69 18.09 8.33
C GLU A 249 -2.30 17.01 7.31
N ALA A 250 -3.26 16.48 6.55
CA ALA A 250 -3.01 15.46 5.53
C ALA A 250 -2.05 15.94 4.42
N VAL A 251 -2.19 17.19 3.97
CA VAL A 251 -1.28 17.80 2.98
C VAL A 251 0.11 18.02 3.57
N ALA A 252 0.21 18.52 4.81
CA ALA A 252 1.50 18.74 5.47
C ALA A 252 2.27 17.43 5.64
N ASP A 253 1.58 16.37 6.06
CA ASP A 253 2.19 15.06 6.28
C ASP A 253 2.69 14.42 4.98
N ARG A 254 1.96 14.64 3.86
CA ARG A 254 2.37 14.23 2.49
C ARG A 254 3.57 14.98 1.93
N LEU A 255 3.97 16.09 2.54
CA LEU A 255 5.11 16.91 2.11
C LEU A 255 6.31 16.81 3.04
N THR A 256 6.15 16.20 4.22
CA THR A 256 7.21 16.10 5.23
C THR A 256 8.27 15.07 4.84
N GLY A 257 9.54 15.47 4.96
CA GLY A 257 10.69 14.57 4.83
C GLY A 257 10.97 14.05 3.43
N LEU A 258 10.33 14.60 2.39
CA LEU A 258 10.53 14.18 1.00
C LEU A 258 12.00 14.35 0.57
N SER A 259 12.55 13.33 -0.10
CA SER A 259 13.92 13.33 -0.62
C SER A 259 14.08 14.16 -1.90
N HIS A 260 12.97 14.42 -2.60
CA HIS A 260 12.91 15.19 -3.84
C HIS A 260 11.76 16.19 -3.80
N ALA A 261 11.88 17.26 -4.58
CA ALA A 261 10.80 18.23 -4.75
C ALA A 261 9.50 17.55 -5.24
N PRO A 262 8.36 17.79 -4.58
CA PRO A 262 7.09 17.17 -4.96
C PRO A 262 6.56 17.73 -6.29
N GLY A 263 5.74 16.92 -6.95
CA GLY A 263 4.94 17.33 -8.11
C GLY A 263 3.45 17.18 -7.82
N MET A 264 2.61 17.92 -8.54
CA MET A 264 1.16 17.77 -8.49
C MET A 264 0.52 17.90 -9.88
N LEU A 265 -0.59 17.21 -10.08
CA LEU A 265 -1.50 17.46 -11.19
C LEU A 265 -2.49 18.56 -10.78
N LEU A 266 -2.51 19.66 -11.52
CA LEU A 266 -3.36 20.82 -11.26
C LEU A 266 -4.41 20.94 -12.36
N SER A 267 -5.66 20.62 -12.02
CA SER A 267 -6.78 20.69 -12.97
C SER A 267 -7.44 22.07 -13.02
N GLY A 268 -7.21 22.91 -12.00
CA GLY A 268 -7.94 24.16 -11.79
C GLY A 268 -9.29 23.98 -11.07
N GLY A 269 -9.69 22.73 -10.78
CA GLY A 269 -10.83 22.44 -9.92
C GLY A 269 -10.55 22.74 -8.44
N TYR A 270 -11.62 22.76 -7.62
CA TYR A 270 -11.53 23.09 -6.20
C TYR A 270 -10.58 22.18 -5.43
N ASP A 271 -10.59 20.86 -5.67
CA ASP A 271 -9.79 19.90 -4.91
C ASP A 271 -8.28 20.13 -5.10
N SER A 272 -7.82 20.11 -6.36
CA SER A 272 -6.40 20.33 -6.68
C SER A 272 -5.94 21.74 -6.26
N SER A 273 -6.81 22.75 -6.38
CA SER A 273 -6.49 24.12 -5.95
C SER A 273 -6.39 24.24 -4.42
N ALA A 274 -7.24 23.53 -3.67
CA ALA A 274 -7.17 23.49 -2.21
C ALA A 274 -5.87 22.83 -1.74
N ILE A 275 -5.48 21.69 -2.33
CA ILE A 275 -4.19 21.04 -2.07
C ILE A 275 -3.04 21.99 -2.37
N ALA A 276 -3.05 22.66 -3.53
CA ALA A 276 -2.01 23.63 -3.91
C ALA A 276 -1.88 24.78 -2.89
N GLY A 277 -3.01 25.32 -2.44
CA GLY A 277 -3.05 26.39 -1.44
C GLY A 277 -2.49 25.95 -0.08
N LEU A 278 -2.92 24.78 0.40
CA LEU A 278 -2.49 24.23 1.70
C LEU A 278 -1.03 23.76 1.69
N ALA A 279 -0.50 23.34 0.53
CA ALA A 279 0.89 22.93 0.37
C ALA A 279 1.89 24.07 0.59
N ARG A 280 1.46 25.34 0.46
CA ARG A 280 2.35 26.51 0.54
C ARG A 280 3.15 26.56 1.84
N ALA A 281 2.49 26.42 2.99
CA ALA A 281 3.16 26.56 4.29
C ALA A 281 4.15 25.40 4.58
N PRO A 282 3.80 24.12 4.38
CA PRO A 282 4.76 23.02 4.49
C PRO A 282 5.96 23.16 3.56
N LEU A 283 5.75 23.54 2.29
CA LEU A 283 6.84 23.75 1.32
C LEU A 283 7.77 24.90 1.73
N ALA A 284 7.21 26.01 2.23
CA ALA A 284 8.00 27.12 2.72
C ALA A 284 8.88 26.73 3.93
N ARG A 285 8.35 25.91 4.86
CA ARG A 285 9.12 25.41 6.01
C ARG A 285 10.27 24.48 5.60
N SER A 286 10.06 23.63 4.59
CA SER A 286 11.08 22.71 4.10
C SER A 286 12.04 23.32 3.08
N GLY A 287 11.81 24.57 2.67
CA GLY A 287 12.58 25.24 1.61
C GLY A 287 12.39 24.61 0.22
N GLN A 288 11.37 23.76 0.05
CA GLN A 288 11.09 23.08 -1.21
C GLN A 288 10.14 23.89 -2.09
N ARG A 289 10.16 23.59 -3.39
CA ARG A 289 9.16 24.06 -4.35
C ARG A 289 8.42 22.87 -4.91
N MET A 290 7.14 23.04 -5.22
CA MET A 290 6.34 22.02 -5.88
C MET A 290 6.16 22.36 -7.36
N THR A 291 6.34 21.38 -8.23
CA THR A 291 6.05 21.52 -9.66
C THR A 291 4.61 21.15 -9.93
N ALA A 292 3.80 22.10 -10.42
CA ALA A 292 2.44 21.82 -10.86
C ALA A 292 2.40 21.58 -12.37
N ALA A 293 1.78 20.48 -12.78
CA ALA A 293 1.54 20.15 -14.19
C ALA A 293 0.04 20.17 -14.48
N ALA A 294 -0.35 20.82 -15.58
CA ALA A 294 -1.72 20.89 -16.06
C ALA A 294 -1.77 20.43 -17.51
N SER A 295 -2.83 19.70 -17.88
CA SER A 295 -3.13 19.39 -19.28
C SER A 295 -4.18 20.39 -19.76
N VAL A 296 -3.85 21.15 -20.80
CA VAL A 296 -4.75 22.16 -21.38
C VAL A 296 -5.01 21.83 -22.83
N MET A 297 -6.19 22.19 -23.31
CA MET A 297 -6.52 22.05 -24.73
C MET A 297 -5.61 22.94 -25.58
N PRO A 298 -5.27 22.54 -26.80
CA PRO A 298 -4.47 23.37 -27.69
C PRO A 298 -5.19 24.70 -27.96
N PRO A 299 -4.44 25.79 -28.24
CA PRO A 299 -5.01 27.09 -28.58
C PRO A 299 -6.04 26.98 -29.71
N GLY A 300 -7.22 27.58 -29.52
CA GLY A 300 -8.30 27.59 -30.52
C GLY A 300 -9.19 26.34 -30.53
N TYR A 301 -9.03 25.41 -29.60
CA TYR A 301 -9.97 24.30 -29.46
C TYR A 301 -11.39 24.79 -29.12
N SER A 302 -12.36 24.40 -29.94
CA SER A 302 -13.78 24.76 -29.81
C SER A 302 -14.71 23.55 -29.66
N GLY A 303 -14.14 22.35 -29.50
CA GLY A 303 -14.92 21.12 -29.34
C GLY A 303 -15.53 20.97 -27.94
N THR A 304 -16.41 19.99 -27.79
CA THR A 304 -16.97 19.62 -26.49
C THR A 304 -15.98 18.74 -25.74
N ILE A 305 -15.54 19.19 -24.56
CA ILE A 305 -14.80 18.35 -23.62
C ILE A 305 -15.79 17.31 -23.09
N ARG A 306 -15.60 16.04 -23.49
CA ARG A 306 -16.29 14.92 -22.86
C ARG A 306 -15.39 14.43 -21.73
N HIS A 307 -15.80 14.67 -20.49
CA HIS A 307 -15.23 13.95 -19.36
C HIS A 307 -15.72 12.50 -19.49
N ALA A 308 -14.79 11.59 -19.81
CA ALA A 308 -15.03 10.15 -19.79
C ALA A 308 -14.97 9.64 -18.35
#